data_AF-A0A316W748-F1
#
_entry.id   AF-A0A316W748-F1
#
_cell.length_a   1.000
_cell.length_b   1.000
_cell.length_c   1.000
_cell.angle_alpha   90.00
_cell.angle_beta   90.00
_cell.angle_gamma   90.00
#
_symmetry.space_group_name_H-M   'P 1'
#
loop_
_entity.id
_entity.type
_entity.pdbx_description
1 polymer ?
#
loop_
_entity_poly.entity_id
_entity_poly.type
_entity_poly.pdbx_seq_one_letter_code
_entity_poly.pdbx_strand_id
1 'polypeptide(L)'
;MLRATSSRLARATPRVAAQHYKPSISFPDRKAPKDKHEPHAHPAAPTDISSNFSHFQEVFSSGPHFNPDKIQDISSLAENPRAEGEGVAGSQGKAAKLAEGTVEDLHKLPKRFWDTPSLRWNEDELEAIMTGGASTSKAH
;
A
#
# COMPACT_ATOMS: atom_id res chain seq x y z
N MET A 1 44.62 -62.30 -23.68
CA MET A 1 44.77 -61.06 -22.87
C MET A 1 44.91 -59.88 -23.83
N LEU A 2 43.90 -59.01 -23.97
CA LEU A 2 44.05 -57.73 -24.68
C LEU A 2 43.53 -56.60 -23.78
N ARG A 3 44.41 -55.69 -23.38
CA ARG A 3 44.05 -54.48 -22.63
C ARG A 3 43.84 -53.33 -23.62
N ALA A 4 42.62 -52.81 -23.67
CA ALA A 4 42.30 -51.56 -24.34
C ALA A 4 42.87 -50.39 -23.54
N THR A 5 43.52 -49.43 -24.21
CA THR A 5 43.87 -48.14 -23.61
C THR A 5 43.18 -47.04 -24.43
N SER A 6 42.07 -46.53 -23.92
CA SER A 6 41.39 -45.34 -24.44
C SER A 6 41.84 -44.15 -23.59
N SER A 7 42.71 -43.31 -24.15
CA SER A 7 43.11 -42.05 -23.53
C SER A 7 42.15 -40.94 -23.96
N ARG A 8 41.24 -40.52 -23.07
CA ARG A 8 40.46 -39.29 -23.23
C ARG A 8 41.25 -38.14 -22.60
N LEU A 9 41.77 -37.22 -23.43
CA LEU A 9 42.26 -35.92 -22.96
C LEU A 9 41.05 -35.08 -22.56
N ALA A 10 40.84 -34.90 -21.25
CA ALA A 10 39.91 -33.92 -20.73
C ALA A 10 40.54 -32.52 -20.80
N ARG A 11 39.98 -31.64 -21.62
CA ARG A 11 40.37 -30.22 -21.70
C ARG A 11 39.86 -29.50 -20.45
N ALA A 12 40.75 -29.14 -19.54
CA ALA A 12 40.44 -28.31 -18.39
C ALA A 12 40.07 -26.89 -18.84
N THR A 13 38.91 -26.40 -18.44
CA THR A 13 38.48 -25.02 -18.63
C THR A 13 38.98 -24.16 -17.46
N PRO A 14 39.61 -23.00 -17.71
CA PRO A 14 40.06 -22.13 -16.62
C PRO A 14 38.87 -21.42 -15.99
N ARG A 15 38.54 -21.75 -14.73
CA ARG A 15 37.71 -20.93 -13.85
C ARG A 15 38.59 -19.83 -13.24
N VAL A 16 38.73 -18.70 -13.93
CA VAL A 16 39.48 -17.55 -13.43
C VAL A 16 38.49 -16.42 -13.09
N ALA A 17 38.71 -15.81 -11.93
CA ALA A 17 38.14 -14.52 -11.48
C ALA A 17 36.79 -14.49 -10.72
N ALA A 18 36.51 -15.45 -9.83
CA ALA A 18 35.45 -15.27 -8.80
C ALA A 18 35.99 -15.13 -7.36
N GLN A 19 37.31 -15.02 -7.16
CA GLN A 19 37.91 -15.11 -5.82
C GLN A 19 38.27 -13.76 -5.17
N HIS A 20 38.24 -12.64 -5.90
CA HIS A 20 38.67 -11.33 -5.39
C HIS A 20 37.67 -10.19 -5.56
N TYR A 21 36.54 -10.43 -6.24
CA TYR A 21 35.53 -9.39 -6.41
C TYR A 21 34.60 -9.37 -5.19
N LYS A 22 34.80 -8.40 -4.31
CA LYS A 22 33.81 -8.02 -3.29
C LYS A 22 32.96 -6.88 -3.86
N PRO A 23 31.62 -7.00 -3.90
CA PRO A 23 30.77 -5.91 -4.34
C PRO A 23 30.93 -4.71 -3.41
N SER A 24 30.85 -3.49 -3.96
CA SER A 24 30.96 -2.23 -3.22
C SER A 24 29.76 -1.96 -2.31
N ILE A 25 28.63 -2.64 -2.55
CA ILE A 25 27.43 -2.56 -1.72
C ILE A 25 27.28 -3.85 -0.90
N SER A 26 27.04 -3.70 0.40
CA SER A 26 26.67 -4.79 1.28
C SER A 26 25.23 -4.61 1.69
N PHE A 27 24.40 -5.62 1.45
CA PHE A 27 23.04 -5.62 1.95
C PHE A 27 23.06 -6.03 3.42
N PRO A 28 22.35 -5.31 4.31
CA PRO A 28 22.15 -5.75 5.67
C PRO A 28 21.49 -7.14 5.70
N ASP A 29 21.91 -7.98 6.64
CA ASP A 29 21.31 -9.30 6.82
C ASP A 29 19.84 -9.13 7.23
N ARG A 30 18.93 -9.79 6.49
CA ARG A 30 17.49 -9.76 6.75
C ARG A 30 17.13 -10.37 8.11
N LYS A 31 18.01 -11.20 8.67
CA LYS A 31 17.84 -11.83 9.99
C LYS A 31 18.50 -11.06 11.13
N ALA A 32 19.23 -9.98 10.84
CA ALA A 32 19.79 -9.14 11.89
C ALA A 32 18.65 -8.54 12.74
N PRO A 33 18.78 -8.51 14.08
CA PRO A 33 17.85 -7.79 14.93
C PRO A 33 17.77 -6.33 14.48
N LYS A 34 16.54 -5.85 14.26
CA LYS A 34 16.32 -4.43 13.97
C LYS A 34 16.41 -3.65 15.26
N ASP A 35 16.97 -2.45 15.19
CA ASP A 35 16.96 -1.53 16.32
C ASP A 35 15.51 -1.26 16.74
N LYS A 36 15.28 -1.30 18.06
CA LYS A 36 13.95 -1.01 18.63
C LYS A 36 13.72 0.49 18.52
N HIS A 37 13.03 0.91 17.47
CA HIS A 37 12.60 2.29 17.30
C HIS A 37 11.43 2.57 18.24
N GLU A 38 11.59 3.53 19.15
CA GLU A 38 10.49 4.05 19.95
C GLU A 38 9.70 5.07 19.11
N PRO A 39 8.38 4.94 18.97
CA PRO A 39 7.61 5.88 18.17
C PRO A 39 7.68 7.28 18.79
N HIS A 40 7.79 8.29 17.93
CA HIS A 40 7.87 9.70 18.33
C HIS A 40 6.86 10.52 17.54
N ALA A 41 6.38 11.62 18.13
CA ALA A 41 5.56 12.58 17.41
C ALA A 41 6.36 13.18 16.24
N HIS A 42 5.70 13.38 15.10
CA HIS A 42 6.34 13.99 13.94
C HIS A 42 6.73 15.45 14.25
N PRO A 43 7.90 15.94 13.84
CA PRO A 43 8.36 17.30 14.17
C PRO A 43 7.45 18.40 13.60
N ALA A 44 6.71 18.12 12.53
CA ALA A 44 5.73 19.04 11.94
C ALA A 44 4.28 18.77 12.39
N ALA A 45 4.06 17.97 13.45
CA ALA A 45 2.72 17.77 13.98
C ALA A 45 2.21 19.05 14.66
N PRO A 46 0.90 19.37 14.55
CA PRO A 46 0.28 20.40 15.36
C PRO A 46 0.58 20.21 16.86
N THR A 47 0.76 21.31 17.59
CA THR A 47 1.16 21.30 19.01
C THR A 47 0.25 20.40 19.86
N ASP A 48 -1.05 20.48 19.60
CA ASP A 48 -2.08 19.76 20.36
C ASP A 48 -2.00 18.24 20.19
N ILE A 49 -1.55 17.78 19.02
CA ILE A 49 -1.36 16.37 18.71
C ILE A 49 -0.03 15.88 19.29
N SER A 50 1.01 16.73 19.21
CA SER A 50 2.32 16.39 19.77
C SER A 50 2.30 16.21 21.29
N SER A 51 1.52 17.02 22.01
CA SER A 51 1.39 16.92 23.47
C SER A 51 0.60 15.67 23.91
N ASN A 52 -0.34 15.20 23.09
CA ASN A 52 -1.20 14.05 23.40
C ASN A 52 -0.65 12.72 22.84
N PHE A 53 0.53 12.73 22.23
CA PHE A 53 1.08 11.55 21.53
C PHE A 53 1.24 10.32 22.44
N SER A 54 1.65 10.52 23.70
CA SER A 54 1.77 9.42 24.67
C SER A 54 0.42 8.73 24.96
N HIS A 55 -0.66 9.52 25.03
CA HIS A 55 -2.00 8.96 25.22
C HIS A 55 -2.48 8.21 23.97
N PHE A 56 -2.16 8.71 22.78
CA PHE A 56 -2.41 7.97 21.54
C PHE A 56 -1.68 6.62 21.52
N GLN A 57 -0.42 6.58 21.96
CA GLN A 57 0.36 5.34 22.02
C GLN A 57 -0.24 4.32 23.01
N GLU A 58 -0.75 4.79 24.15
CA GLU A 58 -1.46 3.97 25.13
C GLU A 58 -2.75 3.37 24.52
N VAL A 59 -3.60 4.22 23.95
CA VAL A 59 -4.87 3.79 23.32
C VAL A 59 -4.60 2.84 22.16
N PHE A 60 -3.59 3.11 21.33
CA PHE A 60 -3.20 2.24 20.20
C PHE A 60 -2.71 0.87 20.67
N SER A 61 -1.93 0.81 21.76
CA SER A 61 -1.43 -0.44 22.33
C SER A 61 -2.52 -1.27 22.99
N SER A 62 -3.58 -0.61 23.50
CA SER A 62 -4.72 -1.27 24.16
C SER A 62 -5.61 -2.08 23.21
N GLY A 63 -5.41 -1.97 21.89
CA GLY A 63 -6.15 -2.72 20.87
C GLY A 63 -7.45 -2.05 20.41
N PRO A 64 -8.23 -2.68 19.51
CA PRO A 64 -9.38 -2.06 18.86
C PRO A 64 -10.44 -1.65 19.89
N HIS A 65 -10.50 -0.34 20.13
CA HIS A 65 -11.38 0.29 21.10
C HIS A 65 -12.77 0.53 20.48
N PHE A 66 -13.43 -0.57 20.10
CA PHE A 66 -14.87 -0.58 19.82
C PHE A 66 -15.59 -0.40 21.17
N ASN A 67 -15.80 0.84 21.60
CA ASN A 67 -16.71 1.10 22.72
C ASN A 67 -18.12 1.17 22.13
N PRO A 68 -18.98 0.16 22.36
CA PRO A 68 -20.36 0.22 21.89
C PRO A 68 -21.10 1.45 22.45
N ASP A 69 -20.73 1.91 23.64
CA ASP A 69 -21.38 3.07 24.30
C ASP A 69 -21.06 4.43 23.63
N LYS A 70 -19.97 4.51 22.85
CA LYS A 70 -19.64 5.71 22.07
C LYS A 70 -20.28 5.68 20.68
N ILE A 71 -20.87 4.56 20.29
CA ILE A 71 -21.68 4.45 19.09
C ILE A 71 -23.03 5.07 19.45
N GLN A 72 -23.16 6.39 19.25
CA GLN A 72 -24.47 7.00 19.37
C GLN A 72 -25.40 6.38 18.34
N ASP A 73 -26.49 5.79 18.83
CA ASP A 73 -27.60 5.41 17.98
C ASP A 73 -28.02 6.64 17.17
N ILE A 74 -28.01 6.48 15.84
CA ILE A 74 -28.40 7.49 14.85
C ILE A 74 -29.78 8.14 15.14
N SER A 75 -30.61 7.49 15.97
CA SER A 75 -31.89 8.01 16.43
C SER A 75 -31.78 9.17 17.44
N SER A 76 -30.74 9.21 18.27
CA SER A 76 -30.57 10.22 19.34
C SER A 76 -29.90 11.51 18.85
N LEU A 77 -29.23 11.46 17.69
CA LEU A 77 -28.57 12.63 17.08
C LEU A 77 -29.56 13.58 16.39
N ALA A 78 -30.80 13.14 16.15
CA ALA A 78 -31.85 13.94 15.51
C ALA A 78 -32.44 15.03 16.42
N GLU A 79 -32.20 14.99 17.74
CA GLU A 79 -32.87 15.87 18.71
C GLU A 79 -32.02 17.06 19.21
N ASN A 80 -30.71 17.12 18.94
CA ASN A 80 -29.86 18.24 19.36
C ASN A 80 -28.77 18.61 18.32
N PRO A 81 -28.97 19.63 17.48
CA PRO A 81 -27.94 20.15 16.59
C PRO A 81 -27.07 21.15 17.35
N ARG A 82 -26.22 20.68 18.27
CA ARG A 82 -25.17 21.54 18.85
C ARG A 82 -24.00 20.73 19.36
N ALA A 83 -23.09 20.37 18.46
CA ALA A 83 -21.71 20.04 18.78
C ALA A 83 -20.87 20.26 17.53
N GLU A 84 -20.35 21.49 17.44
CA GLU A 84 -19.15 21.83 16.66
C GLU A 84 -18.05 20.83 17.04
N GLY A 85 -17.49 20.10 16.09
CA GLY A 85 -16.56 19.00 16.38
C GLY A 85 -15.86 18.50 15.13
N GLU A 86 -14.85 19.26 14.73
CA GLU A 86 -13.80 18.95 13.77
C GLU A 86 -13.24 17.53 13.97
N GLY A 87 -13.18 16.73 12.89
CA GLY A 87 -12.57 15.40 12.94
C GLY A 87 -12.98 14.48 11.78
N VAL A 88 -12.51 14.77 10.56
CA VAL A 88 -12.61 13.84 9.42
C VAL A 88 -11.23 13.23 9.14
N ALA A 89 -11.02 12.02 9.65
CA ALA A 89 -10.05 11.07 9.12
C ALA A 89 -10.60 9.66 9.38
N GLY A 90 -11.21 9.05 8.37
CA GLY A 90 -11.71 7.68 8.51
C GLY A 90 -12.86 7.36 7.57
N SER A 91 -12.51 7.05 6.33
CA SER A 91 -13.37 6.35 5.37
C SER A 91 -13.96 5.08 6.00
N GLN A 92 -15.28 5.09 6.23
CA GLN A 92 -16.27 4.06 5.86
C GLN A 92 -17.46 4.09 6.82
N GLY A 93 -18.66 4.22 6.25
CA GLY A 93 -19.89 3.78 6.89
C GLY A 93 -20.77 4.84 7.54
N LYS A 94 -21.08 5.94 6.84
CA LYS A 94 -22.38 6.61 7.06
C LYS A 94 -22.99 6.99 5.72
N ALA A 95 -24.10 6.34 5.38
CA ALA A 95 -25.18 6.95 4.62
C ALA A 95 -25.76 8.10 5.47
N ALA A 96 -24.94 9.12 5.69
CA ALA A 96 -25.38 10.43 6.11
C ALA A 96 -26.06 11.02 4.89
N LYS A 97 -27.32 11.42 5.06
CA LYS A 97 -28.11 12.20 4.09
C LYS A 97 -27.16 13.04 3.23
N LEU A 98 -27.01 12.60 1.99
CA LEU A 98 -26.08 13.19 1.03
C LEU A 98 -26.32 14.69 1.03
N ALA A 99 -25.28 15.44 1.37
CA ALA A 99 -25.33 16.90 1.30
C ALA A 99 -25.84 17.29 -0.08
N GLU A 100 -26.74 18.29 -0.13
CA GLU A 100 -27.32 18.80 -1.37
C GLU A 100 -26.23 18.97 -2.44
N GLY A 101 -26.25 18.11 -3.48
CA GLY A 101 -25.22 18.06 -4.51
C GLY A 101 -24.28 16.84 -4.52
N THR A 102 -24.36 15.94 -3.54
CA THR A 102 -23.62 14.67 -3.58
C THR A 102 -24.43 13.64 -4.36
N VAL A 103 -23.85 13.12 -5.44
CA VAL A 103 -24.45 12.08 -6.28
C VAL A 103 -23.82 10.72 -5.97
N GLU A 104 -24.66 9.72 -5.74
CA GLU A 104 -24.24 8.33 -5.48
C GLU A 104 -23.67 7.64 -6.71
N ASP A 105 -24.16 8.04 -7.87
CA ASP A 105 -23.78 7.47 -9.16
C ASP A 105 -22.83 8.42 -9.88
N LEU A 106 -21.64 7.92 -10.19
CA LEU A 106 -20.57 8.65 -10.88
C LEU A 106 -21.08 9.25 -12.21
N HIS A 107 -21.97 8.55 -12.92
CA HIS A 107 -22.47 8.99 -14.22
C HIS A 107 -23.48 10.14 -14.15
N LYS A 108 -23.97 10.46 -12.93
CA LYS A 108 -24.80 11.64 -12.68
C LYS A 108 -23.97 12.92 -12.51
N LEU A 109 -22.64 12.82 -12.37
CA LEU A 109 -21.74 13.97 -12.35
C LEU A 109 -21.62 14.60 -13.74
N PRO A 110 -21.27 15.89 -13.83
CA PRO A 110 -20.89 16.50 -15.10
C PRO A 110 -19.81 15.70 -15.83
N LYS A 111 -19.92 15.59 -17.16
CA LYS A 111 -19.03 14.75 -18.01
C LYS A 111 -17.54 14.94 -17.73
N ARG A 112 -17.11 16.14 -17.36
CA ARG A 112 -15.70 16.44 -17.03
C ARG A 112 -15.14 15.59 -15.89
N PHE A 113 -15.97 15.03 -15.01
CA PHE A 113 -15.53 14.26 -13.85
C PHE A 113 -15.46 12.75 -14.08
N TRP A 114 -16.32 12.20 -14.95
CA TRP A 114 -16.33 10.76 -15.24
C TRP A 114 -15.77 10.42 -16.61
N ASP A 115 -15.83 11.32 -17.58
CA ASP A 115 -15.38 11.09 -18.95
C ASP A 115 -13.94 11.57 -19.15
N THR A 116 -13.03 11.08 -18.30
CA THR A 116 -11.61 11.45 -18.31
C THR A 116 -10.79 10.47 -19.17
N PRO A 117 -9.73 10.93 -19.86
CA PRO A 117 -8.87 10.03 -20.66
C PRO A 117 -8.27 8.89 -19.83
N SER A 118 -8.02 9.11 -18.54
CA SER A 118 -7.48 8.10 -17.63
C SER A 118 -8.49 7.03 -17.21
N LEU A 119 -9.79 7.32 -17.32
CA LEU A 119 -10.85 6.35 -16.99
C LEU A 119 -11.34 5.57 -18.22
N ARG A 120 -11.00 6.02 -19.43
CA ARG A 120 -11.28 5.27 -20.67
C ARG A 120 -10.19 4.23 -20.88
N TRP A 121 -10.58 2.98 -21.05
CA TRP A 121 -9.64 1.93 -21.44
C TRP A 121 -9.22 2.11 -22.89
N ASN A 122 -7.92 1.98 -23.14
CA ASN A 122 -7.40 1.90 -24.48
C ASN A 122 -7.66 0.50 -25.06
N GLU A 123 -7.74 0.39 -26.39
CA GLU A 123 -7.97 -0.89 -27.07
C GLU A 123 -6.91 -1.93 -26.68
N ASP A 124 -5.65 -1.49 -26.55
CA ASP A 124 -4.53 -2.34 -26.12
C ASP A 124 -4.72 -2.88 -24.69
N GLU A 125 -5.33 -2.09 -23.80
CA GLU A 125 -5.60 -2.49 -22.42
C GLU A 125 -6.78 -3.46 -22.36
N LEU A 126 -7.83 -3.20 -23.14
CA LEU A 126 -8.96 -4.11 -23.31
C LEU A 126 -8.50 -5.46 -23.89
N GLU A 127 -7.65 -5.44 -24.91
CA GLU A 127 -7.06 -6.65 -25.49
C GLU A 127 -6.19 -7.38 -24.45
N ALA A 128 -5.34 -6.68 -23.71
CA ALA A 128 -4.53 -7.28 -22.66
C ALA A 128 -5.40 -7.92 -21.56
N ILE A 129 -6.51 -7.30 -21.16
CA ILE A 129 -7.45 -7.87 -20.18
C ILE A 129 -8.14 -9.11 -20.75
N MET A 130 -8.65 -9.03 -21.99
CA MET A 130 -9.36 -10.14 -22.64
C MET A 130 -8.45 -11.33 -22.94
N THR A 131 -7.18 -11.07 -23.24
CA THR A 131 -6.16 -12.10 -23.51
C THR A 131 -5.38 -12.53 -22.27
N GLY A 132 -5.66 -11.95 -21.09
CA GLY A 132 -4.99 -12.28 -19.83
C GLY A 132 -3.50 -11.88 -19.78
N GLY A 133 -3.12 -10.82 -20.50
CA GLY A 133 -1.75 -10.35 -20.63
C GLY A 133 -0.92 -11.13 -21.66
N ALA A 134 -1.57 -11.92 -22.51
CA ALA A 134 -0.91 -12.71 -23.56
C ALA A 134 -0.75 -11.96 -24.89
N SER A 135 -1.36 -10.77 -25.08
CA SER A 135 -1.13 -9.99 -26.29
C SER A 135 0.27 -9.37 -26.27
N THR A 136 1.03 -9.65 -27.33
CA THR A 136 2.37 -9.13 -27.54
C THR A 136 2.26 -7.65 -27.88
N SER A 137 2.46 -6.77 -26.89
CA SER A 137 2.70 -5.35 -27.17
C SER A 137 3.82 -5.26 -28.21
N LYS A 138 3.45 -4.82 -29.42
CA LYS A 138 4.38 -4.67 -30.53
C LYS A 138 5.21 -3.43 -30.26
N ALA A 139 6.53 -3.61 -30.18
CA ALA A 139 7.48 -2.50 -30.19
C ALA A 139 7.22 -1.63 -31.43
N HIS A 140 6.85 -0.37 -31.21
CA HIS A 140 6.96 0.69 -32.19
C HIS A 140 7.12 2.05 -31.51
#